data_AF-A0A1V5PI83-F1
#
_entry.id   AF-A0A1V5PI83-F1
#
_cell.length_a   1.000
_cell.length_b   1.000
_cell.length_c   1.000
_cell.angle_alpha   90.00
_cell.angle_beta   90.00
_cell.angle_gamma   90.00
#
_symmetry.space_group_name_H-M   'P 1'
#
loop_
_entity.id
_entity.type
_entity.pdbx_description
1 polymer ?
#
loop_
_entity_poly.entity_id
_entity_poly.type
_entity_poly.pdbx_seq_one_letter_code
_entity_poly.pdbx_strand_id
1 'polypeptide(L)' 'MTTLLEKALNEVYKLSPEKQDAIATVIFEELEDEKKWESSFASSQDKLSELVRKVRQDIRAGHVKKMGFDEL' A
#
# COMPACT_ATOMS: atom_id res chain seq x y z
N MET A 1 5.80 -9.44 -21.48
CA MET A 1 5.20 -10.18 -20.36
C MET A 1 6.32 -10.68 -19.47
N THR A 2 6.22 -10.59 -18.15
CA THR A 2 7.16 -11.29 -17.27
C THR A 2 6.83 -12.78 -17.28
N THR A 3 7.82 -13.65 -17.05
CA THR A 3 7.60 -15.11 -16.99
C THR A 3 6.58 -15.50 -15.94
N LEU A 4 6.50 -14.76 -14.82
CA LEU A 4 5.53 -15.03 -13.75
C LEU A 4 4.10 -14.68 -14.19
N LEU A 5 3.90 -13.52 -14.82
CA LEU A 5 2.58 -13.09 -15.27
C LEU A 5 2.03 -14.01 -16.37
N GLU A 6 2.90 -14.46 -17.28
CA GLU A 6 2.54 -15.43 -18.31
C GLU A 6 2.08 -16.76 -17.71
N LYS A 7 2.80 -17.30 -16.72
CA LYS A 7 2.39 -18.51 -15.99
C LYS A 7 1.05 -18.34 -15.29
N ALA A 8 0.83 -17.19 -14.64
CA ALA A 8 -0.43 -16.91 -13.96
C ALA A 8 -1.60 -16.89 -14.95
N LEU A 9 -1.47 -16.17 -16.07
CA LEU A 9 -2.51 -16.12 -17.11
C LEU A 9 -2.80 -17.49 -17.72
N ASN A 10 -1.76 -18.31 -17.94
CA ASN A 10 -1.94 -19.68 -18.43
C ASN A 10 -2.77 -20.56 -17.48
N GLU A 11 -2.67 -20.37 -16.16
CA GLU A 11 -3.54 -21.06 -15.21
C GLU A 11 -4.96 -20.48 -15.19
N VAL A 12 -5.10 -19.16 -15.28
CA VAL A 12 -6.41 -18.48 -15.34
C VAL A 12 -7.20 -18.94 -16.57
N TYR A 13 -6.58 -19.06 -17.74
CA TYR A 13 -7.25 -19.49 -18.96
C TYR A 13 -7.82 -20.91 -18.93
N LYS A 14 -7.38 -21.76 -17.99
CA LYS A 14 -7.93 -23.11 -17.81
C LYS A 14 -9.23 -23.11 -17.01
N LEU A 15 -9.60 -21.99 -16.39
CA LEU A 15 -10.80 -21.86 -15.56
C LEU A 15 -12.04 -21.53 -16.39
N SER A 16 -13.24 -21.64 -15.78
CA SER A 16 -14.48 -21.20 -16.43
C SER A 16 -14.49 -19.68 -16.64
N PRO A 17 -15.23 -19.16 -17.63
CA PRO A 17 -15.30 -17.72 -17.89
C PRO A 17 -15.64 -16.88 -16.65
N GLU A 18 -16.58 -17.35 -15.82
CA GLU A 18 -17.00 -16.64 -14.61
C GLU A 18 -15.85 -16.50 -13.60
N LYS A 19 -14.99 -17.52 -13.50
CA LYS A 19 -13.81 -17.46 -12.63
C LYS A 19 -12.71 -16.58 -13.23
N GLN A 20 -12.57 -16.56 -14.55
CA GLN A 20 -11.63 -15.66 -15.23
C GLN A 20 -12.01 -14.20 -14.97
N ASP A 21 -13.30 -13.86 -15.14
CA ASP A 21 -13.82 -12.51 -14.90
C ASP A 21 -13.70 -12.09 -13.43
N ALA A 22 -13.96 -13.01 -12.49
CA ALA A 22 -13.76 -12.76 -11.07
C ALA A 22 -12.30 -12.41 -10.75
N ILE A 23 -11.34 -13.16 -11.31
CA ILE A 23 -9.91 -12.88 -11.12
C ILE A 23 -9.50 -11.56 -11.77
N ALA A 24 -10.00 -11.29 -12.99
CA ALA A 24 -9.74 -10.04 -13.68
C ALA A 24 -10.25 -8.83 -12.87
N THR A 25 -11.42 -8.96 -12.24
CA THR A 25 -12.01 -7.92 -11.37
C THR A 25 -11.06 -7.58 -10.22
N VAL A 26 -10.58 -8.58 -9.48
CA VAL A 26 -9.63 -8.37 -8.37
C VAL A 26 -8.34 -7.70 -8.87
N ILE A 27 -7.79 -8.13 -10.01
CA ILE A 27 -6.59 -7.51 -10.58
C ILE A 27 -6.83 -6.02 -10.88
N PHE A 28 -7.99 -5.66 -11.44
CA PHE A 28 -8.29 -4.25 -11.73
C PHE A 28 -8.47 -3.42 -10.46
N GLU A 29 -9.13 -3.95 -9.44
CA GLU A 29 -9.30 -3.29 -8.14
C GLU A 29 -7.95 -2.99 -7.49
N GLU A 30 -7.05 -3.98 -7.42
CA GLU A 30 -5.70 -3.81 -6.87
C GLU A 30 -4.87 -2.78 -7.64
N LEU A 31 -4.97 -2.77 -8.99
CA LEU A 31 -4.28 -1.79 -9.82
C LEU A 31 -4.83 -0.37 -9.64
N GLU A 32 -6.13 -0.21 -9.42
CA GLU A 32 -6.72 1.10 -9.10
C GLU A 32 -6.29 1.57 -7.71
N ASP A 33 -6.29 0.68 -6.73
CA ASP A 33 -5.93 1.02 -5.36
C ASP A 33 -4.44 1.38 -5.25
N GLU A 34 -3.56 0.67 -5.96
CA GLU A 34 -2.14 1.04 -6.06
C GLU A 34 -1.97 2.44 -6.64
N LYS A 35 -2.69 2.79 -7.71
CA LYS A 35 -2.65 4.15 -8.30
C LYS A 35 -3.13 5.22 -7.33
N LYS A 36 -4.24 4.95 -6.62
CA LYS A 36 -4.76 5.86 -5.59
C LYS A 36 -3.74 6.05 -4.47
N TRP A 37 -3.07 4.96 -4.05
CA TRP A 37 -2.07 5.00 -3.01
C TRP A 37 -0.83 5.78 -3.44
N GLU A 38 -0.30 5.54 -4.65
CA GLU A 38 0.83 6.27 -5.22
C GLU A 38 0.54 7.78 -5.29
N SER A 39 -0.63 8.16 -5.82
CA SER A 39 -1.05 9.57 -5.88
C SER A 39 -1.20 10.18 -4.49
N SER A 40 -1.85 9.48 -3.56
CA SER A 40 -2.07 9.97 -2.20
C SER A 40 -0.74 10.15 -1.46
N PHE A 41 0.17 9.19 -1.58
CA PHE A 41 1.47 9.23 -0.95
C PHE A 41 2.37 10.33 -1.55
N ALA A 42 2.39 10.48 -2.87
CA ALA A 42 3.12 11.55 -3.55
C ALA A 42 2.65 12.94 -3.06
N SER A 43 1.35 13.12 -2.86
CA SER A 43 0.78 14.38 -2.34
C SER A 43 1.00 14.62 -0.84
N SER A 44 1.43 13.61 -0.08
CA SER A 44 1.50 13.66 1.38
C SER A 44 2.81 14.22 1.96
N GLN A 45 3.83 14.46 1.11
CA GLN A 45 5.20 14.74 1.55
C GLN A 45 5.34 15.96 2.46
N ASP A 46 4.58 17.04 2.20
CA ASP A 46 4.60 18.24 3.02
C ASP A 46 4.03 17.97 4.43
N LYS A 47 2.90 17.28 4.50
CA LYS A 47 2.25 16.89 5.75
C LYS A 47 3.11 15.92 6.56
N LEU A 48 3.76 14.97 5.89
CA LEU A 48 4.72 14.07 6.53
C LEU A 48 5.95 14.84 7.05
N SER A 49 6.43 15.83 6.30
CA SER A 49 7.54 16.70 6.71
C SER A 49 7.20 17.58 7.92
N GLU A 50 5.97 18.08 8.00
CA GLU A 50 5.43 18.76 9.19
C GLU A 50 5.37 17.84 10.39
N LEU A 51 4.86 16.62 10.21
CA LEU A 51 4.80 15.62 11.27
C LEU A 51 6.20 15.30 11.80
N VAL A 52 7.18 15.09 10.92
CA VAL A 52 8.57 14.86 11.31
C VAL A 52 9.16 16.04 12.08
N ARG A 53 8.90 17.28 11.64
CA ARG A 53 9.34 18.49 12.37
C ARG A 53 8.77 18.53 13.78
N LYS A 54 7.47 18.26 13.92
CA LYS A 54 6.77 18.22 15.21
C LYS A 54 7.34 17.14 16.12
N VAL A 55 7.45 15.90 15.63
CA VAL A 55 8.01 14.78 16.40
C VAL A 55 9.43 15.10 16.88
N ARG A 56 10.27 15.68 16.02
CA ARG A 56 11.63 16.11 16.41
C ARG A 56 11.63 17.20 17.48
N GLN A 57 10.67 18.12 17.45
CA GLN A 57 10.50 19.14 18.49
C GLN A 57 10.07 18.50 19.81
N ASP A 58 9.09 17.60 19.77
CA ASP A 58 8.59 16.91 20.96
C ASP A 58 9.70 16.07 21.62
N ILE A 59 10.53 15.39 20.82
CA ILE A 59 11.72 14.69 21.33
C ILE A 59 12.68 15.65 22.04
N ARG A 60 13.01 16.78 21.41
CA ARG A 60 13.92 17.78 22.01
C ARG A 60 13.34 18.42 23.28
N ALA A 61 12.02 18.59 23.34
CA ALA A 61 11.31 19.14 24.49
C ALA A 61 11.10 18.11 25.62
N GLY A 62 11.47 16.84 25.41
CA GLY A 62 11.21 15.77 26.37
C GLY A 62 9.74 15.37 26.47
N HIS A 63 8.91 15.75 25.49
CA HIS A 63 7.48 15.43 25.41
C HIS A 63 7.22 14.02 24.83
N VAL A 64 8.19 13.12 24.95
CA VAL A 64 8.11 11.74 24.47
C VAL A 64 8.41 10.79 25.61
N LYS A 65 7.69 9.67 25.65
CA LYS A 65 7.96 8.57 26.59
C LYS A 65 8.35 7.35 25.79
N LYS A 66 9.44 6.67 26.18
CA LYS A 66 9.79 5.35 25.65
C LYS A 66 8.77 4.33 26.15
N MET A 67 8.23 3.53 25.25
CA MET A 67 7.18 2.56 25.56
C MET A 67 7.38 1.30 24.71
N GLY A 68 7.11 0.12 25.30
CA GLY A 68 7.09 -1.16 24.59
C GLY A 68 5.83 -1.33 23.74
N PHE A 69 5.84 -2.30 22.82
CA PHE A 69 4.71 -2.58 21.93
C PHE A 69 3.45 -3.04 22.69
N ASP A 70 3.62 -3.58 23.91
CA ASP A 70 2.58 -4.17 24.74
C ASP A 70 2.15 -3.26 25.92
N GLU A 71 2.56 -1.99 25.95
CA GLU A 71 2.37 -1.08 27.09
C GLU A 71 1.34 0.05 26.85
N LEU A 72 0.39 -0.15 25.91
CA LEU A 72 -0.65 0.81 25.52
C LEU A 72 -1.83 0.89 26.49
#